data_AF-A0A5N5U907-F1
#
_entry.id   AF-A0A5N5U907-F1
#
_cell.length_a   1.000
_cell.length_b   1.000
_cell.length_c   1.000
_cell.angle_alpha   90.00
_cell.angle_beta   90.00
_cell.angle_gamma   90.00
#
_symmetry.space_group_name_H-M   'P 1'
#
loop_
_entity.id
_entity.type
_entity.pdbx_description
1 polymer ?
#
loop_
_entity_poly.entity_id
_entity_poly.type
_entity_poly.pdbx_seq_one_letter_code
_entity_poly.pdbx_strand_id
1 'polypeptide(L)'
;MADRTLVAYERADGYDAHYAHDRPDPDQLTPATPFGGPTDRDLDRLQARLDPLGIDLTDAGDRTAVSPLPESTGLTWREVVAGLDYQTYTWCYRIDREWTVEQYLVCHLGLGARGGKERDPVGDGVILPVADHEREYAHGWFEGTKAATADMVGCGVFGEERAREYMDGRVRSFAGERDCYPRVGAV
;
A
#
# COMPACT_ATOMS: atom_id res chain seq x y z
N MET A 1 9.57 -9.57 -0.56
CA MET A 1 8.42 -9.17 0.27
C MET A 1 7.20 -9.25 -0.62
N ALA A 2 6.04 -9.60 -0.09
CA ALA A 2 4.80 -9.56 -0.87
C ALA A 2 4.44 -8.08 -1.10
N ASP A 3 4.12 -7.71 -2.34
CA ASP A 3 3.71 -6.35 -2.72
C ASP A 3 2.24 -6.13 -2.36
N ARG A 4 1.94 -6.20 -1.06
CA ARG A 4 0.58 -6.06 -0.55
C ARG A 4 0.00 -4.73 -1.01
N THR A 5 -1.21 -4.80 -1.54
CA THR A 5 -1.87 -3.66 -2.17
C THR A 5 -3.24 -3.45 -1.52
N LEU A 6 -3.51 -2.22 -1.08
CA LEU A 6 -4.88 -1.81 -0.75
C LEU A 6 -5.55 -1.34 -2.04
N VAL A 7 -6.72 -1.87 -2.36
CA VAL A 7 -7.50 -1.46 -3.54
C VAL A 7 -8.77 -0.77 -3.09
N ALA A 8 -8.88 0.54 -3.37
CA ALA A 8 -10.03 1.36 -3.01
C ALA A 8 -10.93 1.56 -4.24
N TYR A 9 -12.10 0.91 -4.26
CA TYR A 9 -13.10 1.07 -5.31
C TYR A 9 -14.07 2.19 -4.97
N GLU A 10 -14.23 3.16 -5.86
CA GLU A 10 -15.21 4.22 -5.72
C GLU A 10 -16.65 3.68 -5.89
N ARG A 11 -17.50 4.06 -4.93
CA ARG A 11 -18.93 3.81 -4.85
C ARG A 11 -19.69 5.13 -4.81
N ALA A 12 -21.02 5.05 -4.82
CA ALA A 12 -21.86 6.24 -4.71
C ALA A 12 -21.64 7.01 -3.40
N ASP A 13 -21.33 6.29 -2.31
CA ASP A 13 -21.27 6.84 -0.94
C ASP A 13 -19.84 6.90 -0.38
N GLY A 14 -18.80 6.73 -1.22
CA GLY A 14 -17.40 6.72 -0.78
C GLY A 14 -16.59 5.62 -1.46
N TYR A 15 -15.58 5.08 -0.76
CA TYR A 15 -14.70 4.03 -1.22
C TYR A 15 -14.89 2.76 -0.38
N ASP A 16 -14.89 1.63 -1.06
CA ASP A 16 -14.72 0.32 -0.44
C ASP A 16 -13.24 -0.06 -0.54
N ALA A 17 -12.61 -0.32 0.60
CA ALA A 17 -11.20 -0.72 0.68
C ALA A 17 -11.09 -2.23 0.76
N HIS A 18 -10.30 -2.81 -0.15
CA HIS A 18 -10.10 -4.23 -0.28
C HIS A 18 -8.63 -4.60 -0.16
N TYR A 19 -8.38 -5.80 0.34
CA TYR A 19 -7.05 -6.37 0.45
C TYR A 19 -6.65 -7.11 -0.83
N ALA A 20 -5.44 -6.87 -1.31
CA ALA A 20 -4.78 -7.73 -2.29
C ALA A 20 -3.40 -8.12 -1.74
N HIS A 21 -3.13 -9.42 -1.68
CA HIS A 21 -1.89 -9.90 -1.07
C HIS A 21 -0.67 -9.67 -1.98
N ASP A 22 -0.86 -9.67 -3.29
CA ASP A 22 0.13 -9.21 -4.27
C ASP A 22 -0.41 -7.98 -5.00
N ARG A 23 0.45 -7.34 -5.79
CA ARG A 23 0.06 -6.24 -6.67
C ARG A 23 -0.79 -6.77 -7.84
N PRO A 24 -2.09 -6.42 -7.92
CA PRO A 24 -2.91 -6.83 -9.06
C PRO A 24 -2.45 -6.08 -10.33
N ASP A 25 -2.60 -6.74 -11.48
CA ASP A 25 -2.43 -6.11 -12.78
C ASP A 25 -3.57 -5.09 -13.00
N PRO A 26 -3.27 -3.79 -13.14
CA PRO A 26 -4.29 -2.76 -13.39
C PRO A 26 -5.19 -3.07 -14.60
N ASP A 27 -4.65 -3.70 -15.65
CA ASP A 27 -5.40 -4.01 -16.87
C ASP A 27 -6.43 -5.14 -16.66
N GLN A 28 -6.30 -5.91 -15.58
CA GLN A 28 -7.25 -6.96 -15.20
C GLN A 28 -8.35 -6.46 -14.26
N LEU A 29 -8.25 -5.24 -13.73
CA LEU A 29 -9.25 -4.62 -12.87
C LEU A 29 -10.29 -3.92 -13.75
N THR A 30 -11.30 -4.66 -14.18
CA THR A 30 -12.31 -4.18 -15.14
C THR A 30 -13.72 -4.47 -14.63
N PRO A 31 -14.79 -3.88 -15.20
CA PRO A 31 -16.16 -4.24 -14.85
C PRO A 31 -16.47 -5.74 -14.99
N ALA A 32 -15.82 -6.43 -15.93
CA ALA A 32 -15.99 -7.87 -16.15
C ALA A 32 -15.23 -8.72 -15.13
N THR A 33 -14.11 -8.20 -14.63
CA THR A 33 -13.20 -8.84 -13.67
C THR A 33 -12.90 -7.87 -12.54
N PRO A 34 -13.90 -7.50 -11.72
CA PRO A 34 -13.78 -6.41 -10.77
C PRO A 34 -12.71 -6.64 -9.71
N PHE A 35 -12.29 -7.89 -9.52
CA PHE A 35 -11.29 -8.29 -8.54
C PHE A 35 -10.04 -8.91 -9.20
N GLY A 36 -9.81 -8.65 -10.49
CA GLY A 36 -8.61 -9.07 -11.20
C GLY A 36 -8.60 -10.51 -11.70
N GLY A 37 -9.76 -11.18 -11.71
CA GLY A 37 -9.86 -12.58 -12.15
C GLY A 37 -9.06 -13.52 -11.26
N PRO A 38 -8.88 -14.80 -11.67
CA PRO A 38 -8.12 -15.78 -10.90
C PRO A 38 -6.70 -15.30 -10.58
N THR A 39 -6.24 -15.52 -9.36
CA THR A 39 -4.87 -15.22 -8.94
C THR A 39 -3.87 -16.12 -9.66
N ASP A 40 -2.74 -15.53 -10.08
CA ASP A 40 -1.61 -16.27 -10.64
C ASP A 40 -0.87 -17.14 -9.62
N ARG A 41 -1.28 -17.11 -8.34
CA ARG A 41 -0.74 -18.01 -7.34
C ARG A 41 -1.11 -19.45 -7.71
N ASP A 42 -0.10 -20.31 -7.70
CA ASP A 42 -0.26 -21.75 -7.78
C ASP A 42 -0.81 -22.29 -6.44
N LEU A 43 -2.02 -21.87 -6.11
CA LEU A 43 -2.76 -22.28 -4.93
C LEU A 43 -3.04 -23.78 -4.98
N ASP A 44 -3.15 -24.35 -6.18
CA ASP A 44 -3.31 -25.80 -6.37
C ASP A 44 -2.07 -26.56 -5.89
N ARG A 45 -0.86 -26.09 -6.22
CA ARG A 45 0.38 -26.67 -5.67
C ARG A 45 0.52 -26.44 -4.17
N LEU A 46 0.09 -25.29 -3.65
CA LEU A 46 0.10 -25.04 -2.22
C LEU A 46 -0.88 -25.97 -1.49
N GLN A 47 -2.08 -26.16 -2.04
CA GLN A 47 -3.11 -27.07 -1.55
C GLN A 47 -2.58 -28.50 -1.50
N ALA A 48 -1.97 -28.99 -2.59
CA ALA A 48 -1.39 -30.33 -2.64
C ALA A 48 -0.32 -30.57 -1.55
N ARG A 49 0.35 -29.52 -1.06
CA ARG A 49 1.30 -29.61 0.05
C ARG A 49 0.65 -29.58 1.44
N LEU A 50 -0.55 -29.01 1.54
CA LEU A 50 -1.31 -28.84 2.77
C LEU A 50 -2.34 -29.95 2.99
N ASP A 51 -2.75 -30.65 1.93
CA ASP A 51 -3.63 -31.83 1.99
C ASP A 51 -3.21 -32.86 3.05
N PRO A 52 -1.91 -33.23 3.21
CA PRO A 52 -1.50 -34.17 4.24
C PRO A 52 -1.70 -33.66 5.68
N LEU A 53 -1.85 -32.35 5.85
CA LEU A 53 -2.11 -31.69 7.14
C LEU A 53 -3.61 -31.50 7.39
N GLY A 54 -4.48 -31.90 6.45
CA GLY A 54 -5.93 -31.72 6.53
C GLY A 54 -6.36 -30.25 6.46
N ILE A 55 -5.53 -29.38 5.88
CA ILE A 55 -5.82 -27.95 5.72
C ILE A 55 -6.39 -27.74 4.31
N ASP A 56 -7.62 -27.28 4.24
CA ASP A 56 -8.29 -26.94 2.99
C ASP A 56 -8.24 -25.44 2.73
N LEU A 57 -7.53 -25.03 1.68
CA LEU A 57 -7.49 -23.65 1.19
C LEU A 57 -8.62 -23.37 0.18
N THR A 58 -9.41 -24.36 -0.23
CA THR A 58 -10.51 -24.15 -1.19
C THR A 58 -11.73 -23.48 -0.56
N ASP A 59 -11.85 -23.53 0.77
CA ASP A 59 -12.86 -22.82 1.57
C ASP A 59 -12.46 -21.34 1.86
N ALA A 60 -11.22 -20.95 1.54
CA ALA A 60 -10.80 -19.56 1.52
C ALA A 60 -11.25 -18.93 0.19
N GLY A 61 -12.45 -18.35 0.19
CA GLY A 61 -13.19 -17.86 -0.99
C GLY A 61 -12.53 -16.86 -1.96
N ASP A 62 -11.22 -16.61 -1.88
CA ASP A 62 -10.53 -15.61 -2.69
C ASP A 62 -9.54 -16.26 -3.64
N ARG A 63 -10.09 -16.79 -4.74
CA ARG A 63 -9.29 -17.09 -5.92
C ARG A 63 -9.00 -15.84 -6.74
N THR A 64 -9.48 -14.67 -6.36
CA THR A 64 -9.26 -13.45 -7.13
C THR A 64 -8.01 -12.70 -6.71
N ALA A 65 -7.42 -11.90 -7.60
CA ALA A 65 -6.23 -11.09 -7.29
C ALA A 65 -6.48 -10.09 -6.14
N VAL A 66 -7.71 -9.58 -6.05
CA VAL A 66 -8.22 -8.74 -4.96
C VAL A 66 -9.28 -9.50 -4.17
N SER A 67 -9.29 -9.37 -2.85
CA SER A 67 -10.36 -9.93 -2.01
C SER A 67 -11.70 -9.27 -2.35
N PRO A 68 -12.76 -10.01 -2.73
CA PRO A 68 -14.08 -9.46 -2.96
C PRO A 68 -14.76 -8.94 -1.69
N LEU A 69 -14.31 -9.37 -0.50
CA LEU A 69 -14.83 -8.89 0.77
C LEU A 69 -14.10 -7.59 1.17
N PRO A 70 -14.79 -6.44 1.22
CA PRO A 70 -14.15 -5.21 1.66
C PRO A 70 -13.78 -5.29 3.15
N GLU A 71 -12.60 -4.78 3.48
CA GLU A 71 -12.16 -4.59 4.87
C GLU A 71 -12.88 -3.39 5.51
N SER A 72 -13.28 -2.42 4.70
CA SER A 72 -14.02 -1.22 5.11
C SER A 72 -14.80 -0.65 3.93
N THR A 73 -15.92 0.04 4.20
CA THR A 73 -16.84 0.56 3.18
C THR A 73 -17.26 1.98 3.49
N GLY A 74 -17.69 2.74 2.47
CA GLY A 74 -18.20 4.10 2.62
C GLY A 74 -17.16 5.12 3.11
N LEU A 75 -15.88 4.89 2.85
CA LEU A 75 -14.79 5.78 3.27
C LEU A 75 -14.66 6.96 2.32
N THR A 76 -14.37 8.16 2.82
CA THR A 76 -13.79 9.22 1.97
C THR A 76 -12.35 8.85 1.59
N TRP A 77 -11.82 9.41 0.49
CA TRP A 77 -10.41 9.18 0.13
C TRP A 77 -9.46 9.56 1.26
N ARG A 78 -9.74 10.65 1.96
CA ARG A 78 -8.95 11.08 3.13
C ARG A 78 -8.96 10.03 4.26
N GLU A 79 -10.08 9.34 4.46
CA GLU A 79 -10.18 8.26 5.46
C GLU A 79 -9.46 7.00 5.01
N VAL A 80 -9.47 6.68 3.71
CA VAL A 80 -8.63 5.60 3.15
C VAL A 80 -7.17 5.87 3.45
N VAL A 81 -6.67 7.08 3.15
CA VAL A 81 -5.27 7.47 3.43
C VAL A 81 -4.96 7.46 4.93
N ALA A 82 -5.86 7.98 5.77
CA ALA A 82 -5.64 8.06 7.20
C ALA A 82 -5.64 6.68 7.89
N GLY A 83 -6.42 5.72 7.38
CA GLY A 83 -6.56 4.37 7.90
C GLY A 83 -5.61 3.34 7.28
N LEU A 84 -4.86 3.70 6.25
CA LEU A 84 -3.91 2.81 5.57
C LEU A 84 -2.79 2.38 6.52
N ASP A 85 -2.60 1.07 6.71
CA ASP A 85 -1.42 0.54 7.41
C ASP A 85 -0.17 0.67 6.52
N TYR A 86 0.58 1.75 6.72
CA TYR A 86 1.80 2.06 5.98
C TYR A 86 2.89 1.01 6.20
N GLN A 87 2.86 0.24 7.29
CA GLN A 87 3.86 -0.79 7.56
C GLN A 87 3.57 -2.09 6.81
N THR A 88 2.31 -2.33 6.46
CA THR A 88 1.86 -3.57 5.82
C THR A 88 1.76 -3.44 4.32
N TYR A 89 1.23 -2.32 3.82
CA TYR A 89 0.99 -2.10 2.39
C TYR A 89 2.19 -1.48 1.69
N THR A 90 2.53 -2.02 0.52
CA THR A 90 3.53 -1.44 -0.39
C THR A 90 2.85 -0.51 -1.41
N TRP A 91 1.63 -0.87 -1.84
CA TRP A 91 0.88 -0.17 -2.87
C TRP A 91 -0.53 0.18 -2.41
N CYS A 92 -1.08 1.25 -2.99
CA CYS A 92 -2.48 1.60 -2.87
C CYS A 92 -3.02 1.94 -4.26
N TYR A 93 -4.08 1.29 -4.68
CA TYR A 93 -4.77 1.58 -5.94
C TYR A 93 -6.08 2.30 -5.62
N ARG A 94 -6.36 3.37 -6.35
CA ARG A 94 -7.64 4.05 -6.35
C ARG A 94 -8.31 3.80 -7.68
N ILE A 95 -9.52 3.24 -7.64
CA ILE A 95 -10.29 2.88 -8.82
C ILE A 95 -11.55 3.71 -8.82
N ASP A 96 -11.72 4.56 -9.83
CA ASP A 96 -12.90 5.39 -9.97
C ASP A 96 -14.09 4.60 -10.55
N ARG A 97 -15.26 5.25 -10.67
CA ARG A 97 -16.45 4.64 -11.25
C ARG A 97 -16.36 4.34 -12.75
N GLU A 98 -15.37 4.92 -13.44
CA GLU A 98 -15.05 4.67 -14.85
C GLU A 98 -13.99 3.57 -15.04
N TRP A 99 -13.53 2.97 -13.94
CA TRP A 99 -12.48 1.94 -13.88
C TRP A 99 -11.09 2.45 -14.26
N THR A 100 -10.82 3.74 -14.08
CA THR A 100 -9.47 4.29 -14.13
C THR A 100 -8.71 3.86 -12.87
N VAL A 101 -7.54 3.24 -13.05
CA VAL A 101 -6.68 2.80 -11.95
C VAL A 101 -5.56 3.82 -11.72
N GLU A 102 -5.67 4.60 -10.65
CA GLU A 102 -4.56 5.41 -10.14
C GLU A 102 -3.71 4.59 -9.17
N GLN A 103 -2.39 4.59 -9.39
CA GLN A 103 -1.44 3.80 -8.62
C GLN A 103 -0.62 4.69 -7.68
N TYR A 104 -0.55 4.27 -6.42
CA TYR A 104 0.20 4.96 -5.39
C TYR A 104 1.21 4.02 -4.74
N LEU A 105 2.44 4.50 -4.58
CA LEU A 105 3.43 3.89 -3.69
C LEU A 105 3.15 4.32 -2.26
N VAL A 106 3.12 3.36 -1.34
CA VAL A 106 2.95 3.60 0.09
C VAL A 106 4.31 3.87 0.73
N CYS A 107 4.62 5.14 0.95
CA CYS A 107 5.90 5.60 1.48
C CYS A 107 5.87 5.62 3.01
N HIS A 108 6.10 4.47 3.65
CA HIS A 108 6.29 4.39 5.10
C HIS A 108 7.64 4.95 5.52
N LEU A 109 7.64 6.03 6.32
CA LEU A 109 8.86 6.70 6.76
C LEU A 109 9.61 5.84 7.77
N GLY A 110 8.93 5.42 8.85
CA GLY A 110 9.52 4.53 9.86
C GLY A 110 10.77 5.12 10.52
N LEU A 111 10.87 6.45 10.55
CA LEU A 111 12.00 7.20 11.09
C LEU A 111 11.77 7.42 12.58
N GLY A 112 12.06 6.40 13.38
CA GLY A 112 11.99 6.47 14.85
C GLY A 112 12.77 5.35 15.52
N ALA A 113 13.04 5.48 16.83
CA ALA A 113 13.69 4.43 17.59
C ALA A 113 12.94 3.09 17.42
N ARG A 114 13.59 2.12 16.77
CA ARG A 114 13.17 0.71 16.74
C ARG A 114 13.16 0.19 18.19
N GLY A 115 12.04 0.38 18.89
CA GLY A 115 11.90 0.01 20.31
C GLY A 115 11.29 1.05 21.25
N GLY A 116 10.64 2.11 20.76
CA GLY A 116 9.74 2.92 21.60
C GLY A 116 8.65 2.07 22.26
N LYS A 117 8.18 2.46 23.46
CA LYS A 117 7.17 1.70 24.23
C LYS A 117 5.80 1.61 23.55
N GLU A 118 5.48 2.53 22.65
CA GLU A 118 4.31 2.51 21.80
C GLU A 118 4.76 2.58 20.34
N ARG A 119 4.45 1.52 19.57
CA ARG A 119 4.57 1.52 18.12
C ARG A 119 3.27 2.07 17.59
N ASP A 120 3.31 3.14 16.79
CA ASP A 120 2.14 3.52 15.99
C ASP A 120 1.76 2.30 15.13
N PRO A 121 0.58 1.69 15.33
CA PRO A 121 0.21 0.46 14.64
C PRO A 121 0.04 0.69 13.13
N VAL A 122 -0.20 1.94 12.71
CA VAL A 122 -0.46 2.33 11.32
C VAL A 122 0.82 2.86 10.66
N GLY A 123 1.68 3.54 11.42
CA GLY A 123 2.95 4.11 10.95
C GLY A 123 2.80 5.48 10.29
N ASP A 124 3.90 6.26 10.25
CA ASP A 124 3.96 7.55 9.58
C ASP A 124 4.26 7.36 8.08
N GLY A 125 3.57 8.10 7.22
CA GLY A 125 3.76 7.92 5.80
C GLY A 125 3.03 8.89 4.90
N VAL A 126 3.36 8.76 3.62
CA VAL A 126 2.78 9.51 2.51
C VAL A 126 2.43 8.49 1.44
N ILE A 127 1.31 8.67 0.73
CA ILE A 127 1.11 7.93 -0.52
C ILE A 127 1.52 8.81 -1.70
N LEU A 128 2.36 8.25 -2.57
CA LEU A 128 2.99 8.93 -3.69
C LEU A 128 2.38 8.43 -5.00
N PRO A 129 1.71 9.27 -5.80
CA PRO A 129 1.24 8.86 -7.13
C PRO A 129 2.42 8.51 -8.02
N VAL A 130 2.34 7.38 -8.71
CA VAL A 130 3.41 6.87 -9.57
C VAL A 130 2.85 6.35 -10.87
N ALA A 131 3.46 6.76 -11.99
CA ALA A 131 3.11 6.22 -13.28
C ALA A 131 3.61 4.78 -13.43
N ASP A 132 2.93 4.00 -14.28
CA ASP A 132 3.24 2.59 -14.55
C ASP A 132 4.73 2.34 -14.86
N HIS A 133 5.31 3.20 -15.69
CA HIS A 133 6.69 3.07 -16.20
C HIS A 133 7.78 3.46 -15.19
N GLU A 134 7.46 4.17 -14.11
CA GLU A 134 8.44 4.63 -13.12
C GLU A 134 8.34 3.90 -11.77
N ARG A 135 7.40 2.96 -11.62
CA ARG A 135 7.09 2.27 -10.35
C ARG A 135 8.31 1.71 -9.62
N GLU A 136 9.09 0.87 -10.29
CA GLU A 136 10.25 0.20 -9.67
C GLU A 136 11.35 1.22 -9.33
N TYR A 137 11.47 2.26 -10.16
CA TYR A 137 12.37 3.38 -9.89
C TYR A 137 11.93 4.18 -8.66
N ALA A 138 10.64 4.54 -8.56
CA ALA A 138 10.08 5.28 -7.43
C ALA A 138 10.24 4.51 -6.12
N HIS A 139 9.95 3.20 -6.13
CA HIS A 139 10.12 2.34 -4.96
C HIS A 139 11.58 2.26 -4.52
N GLY A 140 12.51 1.97 -5.44
CA GLY A 140 13.94 1.92 -5.13
C GLY A 140 14.51 3.28 -4.68
N TRP A 141 14.07 4.37 -5.31
CA TRP A 141 14.43 5.73 -4.92
C TRP A 141 13.97 6.06 -3.50
N PHE A 142 12.73 5.72 -3.16
CA PHE A 142 12.17 5.98 -1.84
C PHE A 142 12.92 5.19 -0.75
N GLU A 143 13.06 3.87 -0.93
CA GLU A 143 13.73 3.01 0.05
C GLU A 143 15.22 3.38 0.21
N GLY A 144 15.91 3.74 -0.87
CA GLY A 144 17.27 4.26 -0.80
C GLY A 144 17.38 5.59 -0.04
N THR A 145 16.47 6.53 -0.32
CA THR A 145 16.44 7.84 0.36
C THR A 145 16.12 7.69 1.86
N LYS A 146 15.18 6.79 2.18
CA LYS A 146 14.81 6.44 3.55
C LYS A 146 15.96 5.78 4.30
N ALA A 147 16.66 4.83 3.70
CA ALA A 147 17.81 4.17 4.32
C ALA A 147 18.92 5.19 4.67
N ALA A 148 19.30 6.05 3.72
CA ALA A 148 20.28 7.10 3.97
C ALA A 148 19.82 8.09 5.07
N THR A 149 18.53 8.41 5.10
CA THR A 149 17.96 9.28 6.14
C THR A 149 17.96 8.61 7.52
N ALA A 150 17.65 7.31 7.58
CA ALA A 150 17.73 6.53 8.80
C ALA A 150 19.16 6.45 9.34
N ASP A 151 20.17 6.30 8.46
CA ASP A 151 21.58 6.36 8.84
C ASP A 151 21.96 7.73 9.41
N MET A 152 21.49 8.82 8.80
CA MET A 152 21.69 10.18 9.33
C MET A 152 21.08 10.37 10.72
N VAL A 153 19.91 9.79 10.99
CA VAL A 153 19.30 9.78 12.33
C VAL A 153 20.13 8.93 13.30
N GLY A 154 20.53 7.72 12.88
CA GLY A 154 21.33 6.80 13.70
C GLY A 154 22.70 7.37 14.09
N CYS A 155 23.30 8.19 13.23
CA CYS A 155 24.54 8.92 13.51
C CYS A 155 24.34 10.26 14.25
N GLY A 156 23.10 10.64 14.58
CA GLY A 156 22.79 11.88 15.29
C GLY A 156 22.94 13.17 14.44
N VAL A 157 23.01 13.04 13.11
CA VAL A 157 23.05 14.20 12.19
C VAL A 157 21.69 14.88 12.13
N PHE A 158 20.61 14.09 12.10
CA PHE A 158 19.23 14.57 12.19
C PHE A 158 18.55 14.09 13.46
N GLY A 159 17.68 14.94 14.03
CA GLY A 159 16.60 14.48 14.90
C GLY A 159 15.45 13.91 14.07
N GLU A 160 14.57 13.11 14.70
CA GLU A 160 13.47 12.43 14.00
C GLU A 160 12.53 13.39 13.27
N GLU A 161 12.17 14.52 13.90
CA GLU A 161 11.30 15.55 13.31
C GLU A 161 11.88 16.07 11.98
N ARG A 162 13.14 16.49 12.00
CA ARG A 162 13.85 16.99 10.81
C ARG A 162 13.99 15.91 9.73
N ALA A 163 14.16 14.65 10.12
CA ALA A 163 14.22 13.53 9.18
C ALA A 163 12.86 13.31 8.49
N ARG A 164 11.75 13.42 9.22
CA ARG A 164 10.39 13.35 8.65
C ARG A 164 10.12 14.50 7.70
N GLU A 165 10.44 15.74 8.10
CA GLU A 165 10.32 16.92 7.23
C GLU A 165 11.15 16.79 5.95
N TYR A 166 12.39 16.30 6.07
CA TYR A 166 13.25 16.04 4.94
C TYR A 166 12.64 15.02 3.99
N MET A 167 12.17 13.88 4.51
CA MET A 167 11.53 12.84 3.69
C MET A 167 10.26 13.32 3.00
N ASP A 168 9.37 14.02 3.71
CA ASP A 168 8.16 14.61 3.13
C ASP A 168 8.52 15.59 1.99
N GLY A 169 9.51 16.44 2.21
CA GLY A 169 10.03 17.33 1.17
C GLY A 169 10.60 16.59 -0.06
N ARG A 170 11.29 15.45 0.16
CA ARG A 170 11.79 14.61 -0.94
C ARG A 170 10.66 13.95 -1.71
N VAL A 171 9.65 13.39 -1.02
CA VAL A 171 8.49 12.76 -1.64
C VAL A 171 7.69 13.77 -2.47
N ARG A 172 7.40 14.96 -1.91
CA ARG A 172 6.75 16.04 -2.66
C ARG A 172 7.56 16.48 -3.88
N SER A 173 8.88 16.61 -3.73
CA SER A 173 9.76 16.95 -4.84
C SER A 173 9.75 15.88 -5.95
N PHE A 174 9.59 14.60 -5.60
CA PHE A 174 9.46 13.51 -6.58
C PHE A 174 8.09 13.53 -7.25
N ALA A 175 7.03 13.78 -6.47
CA ALA A 175 5.67 13.90 -6.98
C ALA A 175 5.56 15.05 -8.01
N GLY A 176 6.32 16.12 -7.83
CA GLY A 176 6.27 17.29 -8.71
C GLY A 176 4.94 18.01 -8.57
N GLU A 177 4.17 18.10 -9.66
CA GLU A 177 2.84 18.71 -9.66
C GLU A 177 1.73 17.72 -9.27
N ARG A 178 2.06 16.44 -9.07
CA ARG A 178 1.09 15.39 -8.71
C ARG A 178 0.77 15.47 -7.21
N ASP A 179 -0.50 15.28 -6.88
CA ASP A 179 -0.97 15.30 -5.49
C ASP A 179 -0.49 14.05 -4.73
N CYS A 180 0.45 14.23 -3.81
CA CYS A 180 0.76 13.23 -2.79
C CYS A 180 -0.10 13.45 -1.54
N TYR A 181 -0.46 12.38 -0.86
CA TYR A 181 -1.34 12.46 0.30
C TYR A 181 -0.57 12.03 1.56
N PRO A 182 -0.11 12.99 2.39
CA PRO A 182 0.45 12.65 3.70
C PRO A 182 -0.66 12.13 4.62
N ARG A 183 -0.32 11.23 5.53
CA ARG A 183 -1.24 10.84 6.61
C ARG A 183 -1.52 12.06 7.50
N VAL A 184 -2.73 12.62 7.41
CA VAL A 184 -3.15 13.73 8.27
C VAL A 184 -3.64 13.16 9.60
N GLY A 185 -2.85 13.34 10.67
CA GLY A 185 -3.23 12.86 12.01
C GLY A 185 -2.09 12.61 13.01
N ALA A 186 -0.82 12.82 12.63
CA ALA A 186 0.30 12.75 13.57
C ALA A 186 0.67 14.16 14.07
N VAL A 187 -0.10 14.69 15.02
CA VAL A 187 0.33 15.74 15.95
C VAL A 187 -0.02 15.27 17.36
#